data_AF-A0A392U499-F1
#
_entry.id   AF-A0A392U499-F1
#
_cell.length_a   1.000
_cell.length_b   1.000
_cell.length_c   1.000
_cell.angle_alpha   90.00
_cell.angle_beta   90.00
_cell.angle_gamma   90.00
#
_symmetry.space_group_name_H-M   'P 1'
#
loop_
_entity.id
_entity.type
_entity.pdbx_description
1 polymer ?
#
loop_
_entity_poly.entity_id
_entity_poly.type
_entity_poly.pdbx_seq_one_letter_code
_entity_poly.pdbx_strand_id
1 'polypeptide(L)' 'MLTLYHSNSNYGLAGKAINEDLSNNPDLLSTYPTVSFKSAIWFWMTPQGNKPSSHDVIVGKWTPTAIDIAAMR' A
#
# COMPACT_ATOMS: atom_id res chain seq x y z
N MET A 1 -4.14 5.57 10.76
CA MET A 1 -4.28 5.58 9.30
C MET A 1 -3.41 6.63 8.61
N LEU A 2 -2.94 7.68 9.29
CA LEU A 2 -2.08 8.72 8.70
C LEU A 2 -0.57 8.38 8.58
N THR A 3 -0.11 7.21 9.04
CA THR A 3 1.33 6.87 9.05
C THR A 3 1.82 6.11 7.81
N LEU A 4 0.96 5.83 6.82
CA LEU A 4 1.31 5.04 5.62
C LEU A 4 1.84 5.89 4.43
N TYR A 5 1.84 7.21 4.55
CA TYR A 5 2.11 8.14 3.44
C TYR A 5 3.34 9.04 3.64
N HIS A 6 4.40 8.53 4.27
CA HIS A 6 5.65 9.29 4.46
C HIS A 6 6.47 9.52 3.18
N SER A 7 5.99 9.11 2.00
CA SER A 7 6.60 9.49 0.72
C SER A 7 5.55 9.98 -0.26
N ASN A 8 5.85 11.10 -0.94
CA ASN A 8 5.04 11.65 -2.03
C ASN A 8 4.82 10.61 -3.18
N SER A 9 5.66 9.56 -3.22
CA SER A 9 5.52 8.46 -4.18
C SER A 9 4.27 7.59 -3.95
N ASN A 10 3.85 7.37 -2.69
CA ASN A 10 2.67 6.53 -2.42
C ASN A 10 1.37 7.18 -2.90
N TYR A 11 1.25 8.51 -2.80
CA TYR A 11 0.11 9.24 -3.35
C TYR A 11 0.03 9.05 -4.87
N GLY A 12 1.14 9.22 -5.59
CA GLY A 12 1.17 9.04 -7.04
C GLY A 12 0.87 7.60 -7.49
N LEU A 13 1.45 6.60 -6.82
CA LEU A 13 1.22 5.19 -7.16
C LEU A 13 -0.21 4.74 -6.83
N ALA A 14 -0.71 5.08 -5.64
CA ALA A 14 -2.08 4.79 -5.24
C ALA A 14 -3.07 5.49 -6.16
N GLY A 15 -2.87 6.79 -6.38
CA GLY A 15 -3.73 7.63 -7.22
C GLY A 15 -3.84 7.08 -8.64
N LYS A 16 -2.72 6.71 -9.25
CA LYS A 16 -2.72 6.05 -10.57
C LYS A 16 -3.50 4.73 -10.55
N ALA A 17 -3.37 3.92 -9.50
CA ALA A 17 -4.04 2.62 -9.41
C ALA A 17 -5.55 2.74 -9.20
N ILE A 18 -6.02 3.79 -8.52
CA ILE A 18 -7.44 3.99 -8.20
C ILE A 18 -8.12 5.04 -9.08
N ASN A 19 -7.38 5.61 -10.04
CA ASN A 19 -7.77 6.68 -10.96
C ASN A 19 -8.19 7.99 -10.25
N GLU A 20 -7.35 8.44 -9.32
CA GLU A 20 -7.50 9.70 -8.55
C GLU A 20 -6.18 10.49 -8.53
N ASP A 21 -6.23 11.82 -8.62
CA ASP A 21 -5.02 12.67 -8.50
C ASP A 21 -4.69 12.96 -7.02
N LEU A 22 -4.22 11.93 -6.34
CA LEU A 22 -3.86 11.98 -4.93
C LEU A 22 -2.57 12.77 -4.65
N SER A 23 -1.71 12.99 -5.66
CA SER A 23 -0.47 13.76 -5.49
C SER A 23 -0.74 15.25 -5.29
N ASN A 24 -1.71 15.81 -6.02
CA ASN A 24 -2.11 17.21 -5.87
C ASN A 24 -3.29 17.38 -4.90
N ASN A 25 -4.07 16.32 -4.65
CA ASN A 25 -5.29 16.36 -3.83
C ASN A 25 -5.26 15.28 -2.72
N PRO A 26 -4.30 15.32 -1.78
CA PRO A 26 -4.19 14.30 -0.73
C PRO A 26 -5.41 14.26 0.21
N ASP A 27 -6.12 15.39 0.38
CA ASP A 27 -7.32 15.51 1.22
C ASP A 27 -8.50 14.66 0.73
N LEU A 28 -8.44 14.14 -0.49
CA LEU A 28 -9.43 13.18 -0.97
C LEU A 28 -9.47 11.91 -0.09
N LEU A 29 -8.33 11.52 0.49
CA LEU A 29 -8.22 10.37 1.39
C LEU A 29 -9.00 10.52 2.71
N SER A 30 -9.14 11.75 3.20
CA SER A 30 -9.83 12.06 4.45
C SER A 30 -11.26 12.55 4.23
N THR A 31 -11.58 13.01 3.02
CA THR A 31 -12.89 13.58 2.69
C THR A 31 -13.83 12.57 2.02
N TYR A 32 -13.29 11.71 1.15
CA TYR A 32 -14.10 10.76 0.37
C TYR A 32 -13.87 9.32 0.86
N PRO A 33 -14.87 8.69 1.50
CA PRO A 33 -14.68 7.36 2.10
C PRO A 33 -14.33 6.30 1.06
N THR A 34 -14.91 6.35 -0.14
CA THR A 34 -14.58 5.42 -1.22
C THR A 34 -13.11 5.53 -1.64
N VAL A 35 -12.58 6.75 -1.75
CA VAL A 35 -11.17 6.98 -2.10
C VAL A 35 -10.26 6.46 -0.99
N SER A 36 -10.64 6.72 0.27
CA SER A 36 -9.94 6.22 1.47
C SER A 36 -9.83 4.69 1.51
N PHE A 37 -10.95 3.98 1.27
CA PHE A 37 -10.93 2.52 1.27
C PHE A 37 -10.21 1.94 0.06
N LYS A 38 -10.39 2.52 -1.14
CA LYS A 38 -9.66 2.10 -2.34
C LYS A 38 -8.14 2.22 -2.14
N SER A 39 -7.66 3.30 -1.54
CA SER A 39 -6.23 3.49 -1.31
C SER A 39 -5.68 2.53 -0.24
N ALA A 40 -6.44 2.26 0.82
CA ALA A 40 -6.08 1.27 1.83
C ALA A 40 -6.00 -0.15 1.26
N ILE A 41 -6.98 -0.53 0.44
CA ILE A 41 -6.97 -1.82 -0.26
C ILE A 41 -5.81 -1.89 -1.24
N TRP A 42 -5.56 -0.83 -2.01
CA TRP A 42 -4.39 -0.77 -2.90
C TRP A 42 -3.09 -1.05 -2.12
N PHE A 43 -2.89 -0.39 -0.97
CA PHE A 43 -1.72 -0.63 -0.14
C PHE A 43 -1.65 -2.08 0.35
N TRP A 44 -2.77 -2.65 0.77
CA TRP A 44 -2.86 -4.03 1.24
C TRP A 44 -2.52 -5.08 0.16
N MET A 45 -2.88 -4.78 -1.09
CA MET A 45 -2.75 -5.67 -2.24
C MET A 45 -1.43 -5.50 -3.01
N THR A 46 -0.67 -4.43 -2.79
CA THR A 46 0.47 -4.07 -3.65
C THR A 46 1.81 -4.37 -2.96
N PRO A 47 2.61 -5.34 -3.45
CA PRO A 47 3.98 -5.53 -3.00
C PRO A 47 4.83 -4.27 -3.27
N GLN A 48 5.77 -3.95 -2.38
CA GLN A 48 6.66 -2.79 -2.54
C GLN A 48 8.11 -3.18 -2.26
N GLY A 49 8.95 -3.15 -3.31
CA GLY A 49 10.36 -3.55 -3.21
C GLY A 49 10.50 -5.01 -2.78
N ASN A 50 11.26 -5.25 -1.71
CA ASN A 50 11.44 -6.58 -1.12
C ASN A 50 10.33 -6.99 -0.15
N LYS A 51 9.26 -6.19 0.00
CA LYS A 51 8.12 -6.51 0.87
C LYS A 51 7.00 -7.15 0.04
N PRO A 52 6.49 -8.34 0.42
CA PRO A 52 5.31 -8.91 -0.21
C PRO A 52 4.07 -8.03 0.07
N SER A 53 2.99 -8.28 -0.66
CA SER A 53 1.69 -7.70 -0.28
C SER A 53 1.23 -8.30 1.06
N SER A 54 0.55 -7.51 1.88
CA SER A 54 -0.03 -8.04 3.13
C SER A 54 -1.08 -9.11 2.84
N HIS A 55 -1.79 -8.96 1.73
CA HIS A 55 -2.71 -9.96 1.22
C HIS A 55 -2.02 -11.32 1.00
N ASP A 56 -0.91 -11.38 0.27
CA ASP A 56 -0.25 -12.65 -0.04
C ASP A 56 0.32 -13.34 1.21
N VAL A 57 0.72 -12.56 2.22
CA VAL A 57 1.12 -13.09 3.53
C VAL A 57 -0.07 -13.77 4.22
N ILE A 58 -1.20 -13.07 4.36
CA ILE A 58 -2.34 -13.59 5.15
C ILE A 58 -3.05 -14.77 4.46
N VAL A 59 -3.02 -14.84 3.12
CA VAL A 59 -3.59 -15.97 2.37
C VAL A 59 -2.60 -17.11 2.13
N GLY A 60 -1.41 -17.06 2.75
CA GLY A 60 -0.40 -18.13 2.67
C GLY A 60 0.26 -18.29 1.30
N LYS A 61 0.23 -17.26 0.45
CA LYS A 61 0.87 -17.25 -0.88
C LYS A 61 2.32 -16.80 -0.85
N TRP A 62 2.72 -16.02 0.15
CA TRP A 62 4.11 -15.61 0.31
C TRP A 62 4.92 -16.68 1.03
N THR A 63 6.11 -16.99 0.50
CA THR A 63 7.10 -17.86 1.14
C THR A 63 8.33 -17.03 1.51
N PRO A 64 8.76 -17.02 2.79
CA PRO A 64 9.95 -16.30 3.23
C PRO A 64 11.22 -16.79 2.53
N THR A 65 12.05 -15.87 2.06
CA THR A 65 13.41 -16.15 1.58
C THR A 65 14.35 -16.39 2.75
N ALA A 66 15.56 -16.91 2.47
CA ALA A 66 16.59 -17.07 3.49
C ALA A 66 16.96 -15.74 4.19
N ILE A 67 16.92 -14.61 3.47
CA ILE A 67 17.16 -13.28 4.03
C ILE A 67 16.00 -12.85 4.94
N ASP A 68 14.77 -13.21 4.58
CA ASP A 68 13.58 -12.92 5.39
C ASP A 68 13.65 -13.70 6.72
N ILE A 69 13.94 -15.01 6.64
CA ILE A 69 14.12 -15.88 7.81
C ILE A 69 15.26 -15.38 8.72
N ALA A 70 16.41 -15.04 8.15
CA ALA A 70 17.55 -14.53 8.92
C ALA A 70 17.26 -13.19 9.61
N ALA A 71 16.36 -12.39 9.04
CA ALA A 71 15.93 -11.11 9.60
C ALA A 71 14.65 -11.23 10.47
N MET A 72 14.15 -12.43 10.71
CA MET A 72 12.90 -12.70 11.46
C MET A 72 11.69 -11.93 10.90
N ARG A 73 11.58 -11.85 9.58
CA ARG A 73 10.51 -11.13 8.87
C ARG A 73 9.83 -12.01 7.83
#